data_AF-A0A2G9U7S0-F1
#
_entry.id   AF-A0A2G9U7S0-F1
#
_cell.length_a   1.000
_cell.length_b   1.000
_cell.length_c   1.000
_cell.angle_alpha   90.00
_cell.angle_beta   90.00
_cell.angle_gamma   90.00
#
_symmetry.space_group_name_H-M   'P 1'
#
loop_
_entity.id
_entity.type
_entity.pdbx_description
1 polymer ?
#
loop_
_entity_poly.entity_id
_entity_poly.type
_entity_poly.pdbx_seq_one_letter_code
_entity_poly.pdbx_strand_id
1 'polypeptide(L)'
;MSRVNNVITKMVAEKGKNVQHDFATLDRLVTVIQVLHSHFFRVFLNHLVMVSVISRASRSYSIGLRNSDVEIAWATFICSRASRENWFLLEDLNDYFGLIRLNPSLLNVGKAVFDMGGYQIESPIERNW
;
A
#
# COMPACT_ATOMS: atom_id res chain seq x y z
N MET A 1 1.71 -0.78 13.78
CA MET A 1 2.41 -1.80 14.59
C MET A 1 1.51 -2.51 15.60
N SER A 2 0.66 -1.81 16.38
CA SER A 2 -0.22 -2.45 17.37
C SER A 2 -1.19 -3.50 16.81
N ARG A 3 -1.81 -3.24 15.65
CA ARG A 3 -2.77 -4.17 15.02
C ARG A 3 -2.13 -5.44 14.46
N VAL A 4 -1.01 -5.31 13.75
CA VAL A 4 -0.24 -6.45 13.23
C VAL A 4 0.27 -7.31 14.38
N ASN A 5 0.80 -6.68 15.45
CA ASN A 5 1.16 -7.39 16.67
C ASN A 5 -0.03 -8.12 17.29
N ASN A 6 -1.21 -7.51 17.36
CA ASN A 6 -2.41 -8.18 17.89
C ASN A 6 -2.82 -9.41 17.03
N VAL A 7 -2.73 -9.32 15.71
CA VAL A 7 -3.01 -10.45 14.80
C VAL A 7 -1.99 -11.57 14.98
N ILE A 8 -0.70 -11.23 15.06
CA ILE A 8 0.38 -12.20 15.30
C ILE A 8 0.18 -12.88 16.66
N THR A 9 -0.07 -12.12 17.73
CA THR A 9 -0.30 -12.66 19.07
C THR A 9 -1.52 -13.58 19.11
N LYS A 10 -2.60 -13.21 18.43
CA LYS A 10 -3.82 -14.04 18.36
C LYS A 10 -3.59 -15.32 17.54
N MET A 11 -2.87 -15.23 16.42
CA MET A 11 -2.51 -16.38 15.59
C MET A 11 -1.61 -17.37 16.33
N VAL A 12 -0.61 -16.87 17.07
CA VAL A 12 0.26 -17.68 17.93
C VAL A 12 -0.53 -18.32 19.08
N ALA A 13 -1.51 -17.60 19.65
CA ALA A 13 -2.37 -18.12 20.71
C ALA A 13 -3.34 -19.23 20.22
N GLU A 14 -3.91 -19.09 19.02
CA GLU A 14 -4.88 -20.07 18.47
C GLU A 14 -4.21 -21.30 17.84
N LYS A 15 -3.08 -21.12 17.13
CA LYS A 15 -2.43 -22.22 16.39
C LYS A 15 -1.17 -22.78 17.05
N GLY A 16 -0.59 -22.11 18.05
CA GLY A 16 0.58 -22.60 18.77
C GLY A 16 1.73 -23.01 17.83
N LYS A 17 2.27 -24.24 18.00
CA LYS A 17 3.34 -24.78 17.15
C LYS A 17 2.87 -25.17 15.73
N ASN A 18 1.57 -25.34 15.49
CA ASN A 18 1.02 -25.69 14.17
C ASN A 18 1.02 -24.52 13.18
N VAL A 19 1.37 -23.30 13.62
CA VAL A 19 1.62 -22.15 12.73
C VAL A 19 2.66 -22.48 11.67
N GLN A 20 3.66 -23.32 11.99
CA GLN A 20 4.74 -23.68 11.06
C GLN A 20 4.25 -24.45 9.82
N HIS A 21 3.07 -25.06 9.90
CA HIS A 21 2.48 -25.82 8.79
C HIS A 21 1.49 -25.02 7.95
N ASP A 22 1.13 -23.80 8.39
CA ASP A 22 0.16 -22.94 7.69
C ASP A 22 0.86 -21.90 6.80
N PHE A 23 1.49 -22.39 5.73
CA PHE A 23 2.29 -21.57 4.82
C PHE A 23 1.49 -20.43 4.17
N ALA A 24 0.19 -20.61 3.94
CA ALA A 24 -0.65 -19.62 3.28
C ALA A 24 -0.87 -18.36 4.15
N THR A 25 -1.00 -18.51 5.47
CA THR A 25 -1.17 -17.36 6.38
C THR A 25 0.17 -16.67 6.66
N LEU A 26 1.25 -17.45 6.76
CA LEU A 26 2.63 -16.93 6.86
C LEU A 26 3.02 -16.10 5.64
N ASP A 27 2.76 -16.58 4.43
CA ASP A 27 3.06 -15.87 3.18
C ASP A 27 2.29 -14.52 3.08
N ARG A 28 1.01 -14.52 3.50
CA ARG A 28 0.21 -13.28 3.60
C ARG A 28 0.75 -12.29 4.63
N LEU A 29 1.26 -12.78 5.77
CA LEU A 29 1.90 -11.91 6.77
C LEU A 29 3.19 -11.30 6.25
N VAL A 30 4.02 -12.10 5.56
CA VAL A 30 5.29 -11.64 4.97
C VAL A 30 5.03 -10.59 3.90
N THR A 31 4.08 -10.83 2.99
CA THR A 31 3.71 -9.86 1.94
C THR A 31 3.21 -8.54 2.52
N VAL A 32 2.36 -8.58 3.55
CA VAL A 32 1.90 -7.36 4.25
C VAL A 32 3.07 -6.58 4.85
N ILE A 33 4.00 -7.26 5.54
CA ILE A 33 5.17 -6.61 6.15
C ILE A 33 6.07 -6.01 5.07
N GLN A 34 6.29 -6.73 3.97
CA GLN A 34 7.14 -6.29 2.87
C GLN A 34 6.54 -5.09 2.13
N VAL A 35 5.23 -5.10 1.87
CA VAL A 35 4.51 -3.99 1.24
C VAL A 35 4.56 -2.76 2.14
N LEU A 36 4.29 -2.92 3.45
CA LEU A 36 4.32 -1.83 4.42
C LEU A 36 5.71 -1.20 4.52
N HIS A 37 6.76 -2.01 4.56
CA HIS A 37 8.15 -1.53 4.58
C HIS A 37 8.51 -0.78 3.28
N SER A 38 8.14 -1.34 2.12
CA SER A 38 8.38 -0.72 0.80
C SER A 38 7.66 0.62 0.67
N HIS A 39 6.39 0.72 1.08
CA HIS A 39 5.61 1.95 1.03
C HIS A 39 6.19 3.02 1.96
N PHE A 40 6.53 2.65 3.20
CA PHE A 40 7.17 3.58 4.14
C PHE A 40 8.50 4.12 3.60
N PHE A 41 9.34 3.24 3.04
CA PHE A 41 10.60 3.64 2.42
C PHE A 41 10.38 4.61 1.24
N ARG A 42 9.40 4.34 0.36
CA ARG A 42 9.08 5.21 -0.78
C ARG A 42 8.58 6.58 -0.34
N VAL A 43 7.71 6.65 0.67
CA VAL A 43 7.22 7.93 1.24
C VAL A 43 8.37 8.77 1.78
N PHE A 44 9.30 8.15 2.50
CA PHE A 44 10.49 8.80 3.02
C PHE A 44 11.39 9.32 1.90
N LEU A 45 11.65 8.50 0.88
CA LEU A 45 12.50 8.86 -0.24
C LEU A 45 11.93 10.02 -1.05
N ASN A 46 10.61 10.04 -1.27
CA ASN A 46 9.91 11.15 -1.90
C ASN A 46 10.05 12.45 -1.10
N HIS A 47 9.95 12.41 0.23
CA HIS A 47 10.21 13.58 1.06
C HIS A 47 11.64 14.09 0.93
N LEU A 48 12.62 13.19 0.95
CA LEU A 48 14.04 13.55 0.77
C LEU A 48 14.26 14.22 -0.59
N VAL A 49 13.69 13.67 -1.66
CA VAL A 49 13.76 14.24 -3.01
C VAL A 49 13.14 15.64 -3.02
N MET A 50 11.92 15.82 -2.50
CA MET A 50 11.27 17.13 -2.45
C MET A 50 12.12 18.17 -1.71
N VAL A 51 12.60 17.84 -0.51
CA VAL A 51 13.45 18.74 0.29
C VAL A 51 14.75 19.08 -0.44
N SER A 52 15.39 18.11 -1.08
CA SER A 52 16.64 18.33 -1.81
C SER A 52 16.48 19.28 -3.00
N VAL A 53 15.39 19.12 -3.77
CA VAL A 53 15.13 19.95 -4.96
C VAL A 53 14.68 21.35 -4.54
N ILE A 54 13.84 21.47 -3.50
CA ILE A 54 13.46 22.78 -2.93
C ILE A 54 14.68 23.51 -2.38
N SER A 55 15.56 22.82 -1.64
CA SER A 55 16.78 23.42 -1.08
C SER A 55 17.70 23.94 -2.19
N ARG A 56 17.88 23.14 -3.25
CA ARG A 56 18.68 23.53 -4.41
C ARG A 56 18.09 24.74 -5.14
N ALA A 57 16.81 24.70 -5.50
CA ALA A 57 16.14 25.78 -6.21
C ALA A 57 16.12 27.07 -5.38
N SER A 58 15.86 26.96 -4.07
CA SER A 58 15.91 28.09 -3.13
C SER A 58 17.29 28.74 -3.09
N ARG A 59 18.36 27.93 -3.04
CA ARG A 59 19.72 28.45 -3.07
C ARG A 59 20.05 29.13 -4.41
N SER A 60 19.65 28.50 -5.52
CA SER A 60 19.88 29.05 -6.87
C SER A 60 19.19 30.42 -7.05
N TYR A 61 17.96 30.53 -6.53
CA TYR A 61 17.20 31.77 -6.51
C TYR A 61 17.84 32.84 -5.63
N SER A 62 18.22 32.52 -4.39
CA SER A 62 18.85 33.48 -3.47
C SER A 62 20.21 34.00 -3.96
N ILE A 63 20.94 33.20 -4.75
CA ILE A 63 22.20 33.63 -5.37
C ILE A 63 21.96 34.48 -6.62
N GLY A 64 20.75 34.44 -7.21
CA GLY A 64 20.41 35.17 -8.42
C GLY A 64 20.98 34.54 -9.69
N LEU A 65 21.07 33.20 -9.75
CA LEU A 65 21.51 32.50 -10.95
C LEU A 65 20.55 32.73 -12.11
N ARG A 66 21.08 32.85 -13.34
CA ARG A 66 20.29 33.15 -14.55
C ARG A 66 19.21 32.11 -14.88
N ASN A 67 19.36 30.88 -14.35
CA ASN A 67 18.45 29.76 -14.59
C ASN A 67 17.59 29.42 -13.35
N SER A 68 17.55 30.29 -12.34
CA SER A 68 16.82 30.04 -11.09
C SER A 68 15.33 29.82 -11.31
N ASP A 69 14.70 30.57 -12.22
CA ASP A 69 13.28 30.42 -12.57
C ASP A 69 12.96 29.04 -13.15
N VAL A 70 13.88 28.50 -13.95
CA VAL A 70 13.75 27.14 -14.52
C VAL A 70 13.90 26.10 -13.42
N GLU A 71 14.83 26.27 -12.49
CA GLU A 71 14.98 25.38 -11.33
C GLU A 71 13.75 25.39 -10.43
N ILE A 72 13.11 26.55 -10.24
CA ILE A 72 11.85 26.67 -9.49
C ILE A 72 10.73 25.90 -10.21
N ALA A 73 10.57 26.08 -11.53
CA ALA A 73 9.56 25.34 -12.30
C ALA A 73 9.76 23.81 -12.20
N TRP A 74 11.01 23.34 -12.28
CA TRP A 74 11.34 21.93 -12.08
C TRP A 74 11.05 21.46 -10.65
N ALA A 75 11.38 22.27 -9.64
CA ALA A 75 11.08 21.96 -8.25
C ALA A 75 9.59 21.78 -8.01
N THR A 76 8.77 22.69 -8.53
CA THR A 76 7.30 22.60 -8.43
C THR A 76 6.79 21.33 -9.10
N PHE A 77 7.22 21.04 -10.34
CA PHE A 77 6.80 19.84 -11.06
C PHE A 77 7.16 18.54 -10.31
N ILE A 78 8.41 18.43 -9.86
CA ILE A 78 8.89 17.24 -9.14
C ILE A 78 8.14 17.09 -7.82
N CYS A 79 7.94 18.18 -7.07
CA CYS A 79 7.22 18.14 -5.80
C CYS A 79 5.74 17.79 -5.98
N SER A 80 5.06 18.32 -7.00
CA SER A 80 3.67 17.94 -7.30
C SER A 80 3.54 16.46 -7.64
N ARG A 81 4.48 15.91 -8.40
CA ARG A 81 4.49 14.48 -8.75
C ARG A 81 4.75 13.60 -7.52
N ALA A 82 5.79 13.92 -6.74
CA ALA A 82 6.15 13.16 -5.54
C ALA A 82 5.09 13.27 -4.43
N SER A 83 4.44 14.42 -4.29
CA SER A 83 3.31 14.62 -3.37
C SER A 83 2.11 13.76 -3.75
N ARG A 84 1.76 13.69 -5.05
CA ARG A 84 0.68 12.83 -5.54
C ARG A 84 1.00 11.35 -5.30
N GLU A 85 2.22 10.93 -5.57
CA GLU A 85 2.64 9.56 -5.30
C GLU A 85 2.57 9.24 -3.80
N ASN A 86 3.05 10.15 -2.94
CA ASN A 86 2.93 9.98 -1.49
C ASN A 86 1.47 9.87 -1.03
N TRP A 87 0.56 10.63 -1.63
CA TRP A 87 -0.86 10.53 -1.32
C TRP A 87 -1.38 9.11 -1.56
N PHE A 88 -1.14 8.55 -2.75
CA PHE A 88 -1.55 7.19 -3.07
C PHE A 88 -0.91 6.15 -2.16
N LEU A 89 0.38 6.30 -1.83
CA LEU A 89 1.07 5.37 -0.94
C LEU A 89 0.56 5.42 0.50
N LEU A 90 0.17 6.60 0.97
CA LEU A 90 -0.42 6.77 2.30
C LEU A 90 -1.85 6.25 2.35
N GLU A 91 -2.61 6.38 1.26
CA GLU A 91 -3.95 5.81 1.11
C GLU A 91 -3.89 4.28 1.10
N ASP A 92 -2.98 3.68 0.32
CA ASP A 92 -2.77 2.23 0.31
C ASP A 92 -2.27 1.73 1.68
N LEU A 93 -1.33 2.45 2.31
CA LEU A 93 -0.92 2.16 3.69
C LEU A 93 -2.10 2.24 4.66
N ASN A 94 -3.01 3.20 4.50
CA ASN A 94 -4.19 3.34 5.35
C ASN A 94 -5.16 2.16 5.15
N ASP A 95 -5.32 1.68 3.92
CA ASP A 95 -6.10 0.48 3.60
C ASP A 95 -5.43 -0.77 4.19
N TYR A 96 -4.10 -0.86 4.18
CA TYR A 96 -3.35 -1.92 4.85
C TYR A 96 -3.42 -1.78 6.39
N PHE A 97 -3.34 -0.60 6.99
CA PHE A 97 -3.64 -0.45 8.42
C PHE A 97 -5.13 -0.71 8.74
N GLY A 98 -5.96 -0.63 7.69
CA GLY A 98 -7.33 -1.08 7.58
C GLY A 98 -7.51 -2.58 7.33
N LEU A 99 -6.45 -3.42 7.33
CA LEU A 99 -6.41 -4.90 7.18
C LEU A 99 -7.41 -5.73 8.03
N ILE A 100 -8.30 -5.10 8.80
CA ILE A 100 -9.46 -5.73 9.47
C ILE A 100 -10.78 -5.09 8.98
N ARG A 101 -10.85 -4.61 7.75
CA ARG A 101 -12.09 -4.62 6.99
C ARG A 101 -11.92 -5.71 5.94
N LEU A 102 -12.06 -6.97 6.40
CA LEU A 102 -12.52 -8.03 5.53
C LEU A 102 -13.75 -7.49 4.83
N ASN A 103 -13.62 -7.09 3.57
CA ASN A 103 -14.75 -6.62 2.81
C ASN A 103 -15.74 -7.79 2.80
N PRO A 104 -16.90 -7.69 3.47
CA PRO A 104 -17.79 -8.84 3.66
C PRO A 104 -18.20 -9.43 2.31
N SER A 105 -18.21 -8.61 1.25
CA SER A 105 -18.40 -9.02 -0.13
C SER A 105 -17.35 -10.02 -0.61
N LEU A 106 -16.05 -9.81 -0.32
CA LEU A 106 -14.97 -10.74 -0.71
C LEU A 106 -15.05 -12.07 0.06
N LEU A 107 -15.41 -12.01 1.35
CA LEU A 107 -15.67 -13.22 2.15
C LEU A 107 -16.86 -14.00 1.60
N ASN A 108 -17.94 -13.31 1.23
CA ASN A 108 -19.15 -13.93 0.69
C ASN A 108 -18.88 -14.56 -0.68
N VAL A 109 -18.09 -13.91 -1.54
CA VAL A 109 -17.67 -14.49 -2.83
C VAL A 109 -16.82 -15.73 -2.61
N GLY A 110 -15.83 -15.67 -1.71
CA GLY A 110 -15.00 -16.83 -1.39
C GLY A 110 -15.83 -17.99 -0.84
N LYS A 111 -16.78 -17.70 0.06
CA LYS A 111 -17.71 -18.70 0.60
C LYS A 111 -18.59 -19.31 -0.49
N ALA A 112 -19.17 -18.49 -1.38
CA ALA A 112 -20.01 -18.97 -2.48
C ALA A 112 -19.25 -19.89 -3.46
N VAL A 113 -18.00 -19.55 -3.77
CA VAL A 113 -17.12 -20.39 -4.61
C VAL A 113 -16.78 -21.71 -3.91
N PHE A 114 -16.53 -21.69 -2.60
CA PHE A 114 -16.22 -22.89 -1.82
C PHE A 114 -17.43 -23.81 -1.64
N ASP A 115 -18.60 -23.23 -1.33
CA ASP A 115 -19.85 -23.97 -1.09
C ASP A 115 -20.34 -24.71 -2.34
N MET A 116 -20.06 -24.18 -3.55
CA MET A 116 -20.49 -24.79 -4.82
C MET A 116 -19.35 -25.42 -5.63
N GLY A 117 -18.10 -25.37 -5.13
CA GLY A 117 -16.95 -26.06 -5.73
C GLY A 117 -16.46 -25.48 -7.07
N GLY A 118 -16.76 -24.22 -7.39
CA GLY A 118 -16.42 -23.64 -8.69
C GLY A 118 -16.84 -22.19 -8.92
N TYR A 119 -16.58 -21.70 -10.15
CA TYR A 119 -16.95 -20.36 -10.58
C TYR A 119 -18.47 -20.23 -10.73
N GLN A 120 -19.04 -19.20 -10.08
CA GLN A 120 -20.48 -19.01 -9.91
C GLN A 120 -21.19 -18.31 -11.07
N ILE A 121 -20.46 -17.51 -11.84
CA ILE A 121 -21.08 -16.60 -12.80
C ILE A 121 -21.24 -17.36 -14.11
N GLU A 122 -22.47 -17.79 -14.36
CA GLU A 122 -22.90 -18.36 -15.62
C GLU A 122 -22.70 -17.36 -16.77
N SER A 123 -22.51 -17.89 -17.97
CA SER A 123 -22.28 -17.05 -19.12
C SER A 123 -23.51 -16.16 -19.36
N PRO A 124 -23.37 -14.88 -19.74
CA PRO A 124 -24.52 -14.04 -20.11
C PRO A 124 -25.40 -14.58 -21.24
N ILE A 125 -24.94 -15.65 -21.91
CA ILE A 125 -25.64 -16.39 -22.96
C ILE A 125 -26.62 -17.42 -22.38
N GLU A 126 -26.38 -17.91 -21.16
CA GLU A 126 -27.32 -18.76 -20.43
C GLU A 126 -28.45 -17.87 -19.91
N ARG A 127 -29.57 -17.87 -20.65
CA ARG A 127 -30.72 -17.01 -20.38
C ARG A 127 -31.55 -17.60 -19.23
N ASN A 128 -31.92 -16.74 -18.28
CA ASN A 128 -32.82 -17.04 -17.17
C ASN A 128 -34.31 -17.21 -17.57
N TRP A 129 -34.59 -17.49 -18.83
CA TRP A 129 -35.95 -17.60 -19.36
C TRP A 129 -36.10 -18.77 -20.32
#